data_AF-A0A813KNN5-F1
#
_entry.id   AF-A0A813KNN5-F1
#
_cell.length_a   1.000
_cell.length_b   1.000
_cell.length_c   1.000
_cell.angle_alpha   90.00
_cell.angle_beta   90.00
_cell.angle_gamma   90.00
#
_symmetry.space_group_name_H-M   'P 1'
#
loop_
_entity.id
_entity.type
_entity.pdbx_description
1 polymer ?
#
loop_
_entity_poly.entity_id
_entity_poly.type
_entity_poly.pdbx_seq_one_letter_code
_entity_poly.pdbx_strand_id
1 'polypeptide(L)'
;MYKLAGPSPEMRAEQLDTFFAGLPADSLTQEEVDLRDALHGFLAGCNLRNLPRLSNAGTDPAVGSARALLLEQGSFKVPLKEWIARRIGGEISLEHEEKNGQWMIHAVGARHSAQPNKGNGKGGGKAPPEPVKGKGKGGGKAPPEPVKGKCKGVGKAPAAADIPDDNTGRCLPPEDREEIAERFFSELPADALTDVEVQLRDALLAHYLERIQAGALPTLSEVGAVGNLKSLRTQFLPREISFRKWIERRVGDDIEVVQQEEADCGRETFYGPRGMIDSELLEASLRTAGKRNPGDNRSSRGGQRHRDKAQRASGEDQRAPPTWQQPRKSPSETYCCKVQIVFVVVVFIVVFGVLNSLLLWSFMTALMCYRKLCCRRCVA
;
A
#
# COMPACT_ATOMS: atom_id res chain seq x y z
N MET A 1 12.06 31.08 9.28
CA MET A 1 10.81 30.79 8.55
C MET A 1 10.07 29.72 9.33
N TYR A 2 8.96 30.06 9.98
CA TYR A 2 8.15 29.08 10.69
C TYR A 2 7.37 28.24 9.68
N LYS A 3 7.60 26.92 9.66
CA LYS A 3 6.78 25.99 8.87
C LYS A 3 5.43 25.93 9.57
N LEU A 4 4.43 26.63 9.04
CA LEU A 4 3.07 26.59 9.57
C LEU A 4 2.64 25.12 9.65
N ALA A 5 2.25 24.68 10.84
CA ALA A 5 1.70 23.35 11.02
C ALA A 5 0.53 23.18 10.06
N GLY A 6 0.53 22.09 9.28
CA GLY A 6 -0.56 21.81 8.36
C GLY A 6 -1.89 21.65 9.11
N PRO A 7 -3.03 21.79 8.41
CA PRO A 7 -4.35 21.64 9.04
C PRO A 7 -4.47 20.28 9.72
N SER A 8 -5.14 20.25 10.87
CA SER A 8 -5.39 19.02 11.63
C SER A 8 -6.17 18.01 10.79
N PRO A 9 -6.09 16.70 11.10
CA PRO A 9 -6.86 15.68 10.38
C PRO A 9 -8.38 15.95 10.36
N GLU A 10 -8.92 16.45 11.48
CA GLU A 10 -10.33 16.81 11.63
C GLU A 10 -10.73 17.97 10.70
N MET A 11 -9.92 19.03 10.66
CA MET A 11 -10.16 20.15 9.75
C MET A 11 -10.11 19.72 8.27
N ARG A 12 -9.22 18.78 7.91
CA ARG A 12 -9.19 18.25 6.54
C ARG A 12 -10.44 17.44 6.21
N ALA A 13 -10.97 16.68 7.17
CA ALA A 13 -12.19 15.91 6.97
C ALA A 13 -13.40 16.84 6.76
N GLU A 14 -13.53 17.89 7.58
CA GLU A 14 -14.59 18.90 7.43
C GLU A 14 -14.48 19.66 6.09
N GLN A 15 -13.25 19.98 5.65
CA GLN A 15 -13.01 20.58 4.34
C GLN A 15 -13.41 19.66 3.18
N LEU A 16 -13.15 18.34 3.29
CA LEU A 16 -13.63 17.37 2.31
C LEU A 16 -15.16 17.33 2.28
N ASP A 17 -15.79 17.23 3.43
CA ASP A 17 -17.25 17.14 3.50
C ASP A 17 -17.92 18.42 2.97
N THR A 18 -17.36 19.58 3.27
CA THR A 18 -17.82 20.87 2.72
C THR A 18 -17.69 20.90 1.20
N PHE A 19 -16.56 20.42 0.65
CA PHE A 19 -16.36 20.33 -0.80
C PHE A 19 -17.43 19.43 -1.45
N PHE A 20 -17.65 18.23 -0.92
CA PHE A 20 -18.63 17.30 -1.49
C PHE A 20 -20.09 17.73 -1.28
N ALA A 21 -20.40 18.45 -0.20
CA ALA A 21 -21.73 19.02 0.03
C ALA A 21 -22.08 20.13 -0.98
N GLY A 22 -21.08 20.79 -1.57
CA GLY A 22 -21.26 21.79 -2.63
C GLY A 22 -21.53 21.19 -4.01
N LEU A 23 -21.30 19.88 -4.21
CA LEU A 23 -21.52 19.21 -5.49
C LEU A 23 -22.95 18.63 -5.59
N PRO A 24 -23.55 18.63 -6.79
CA PRO A 24 -24.87 18.05 -6.99
C PRO A 24 -24.85 16.53 -6.72
N ALA A 25 -25.82 16.04 -5.94
CA ALA A 25 -25.88 14.63 -5.54
C ALA A 25 -26.18 13.68 -6.71
N ASP A 26 -27.10 14.08 -7.60
CA ASP A 26 -27.67 13.20 -8.62
C ASP A 26 -27.05 13.36 -10.02
N SER A 27 -26.10 14.28 -10.18
CA SER A 27 -25.44 14.56 -11.46
C SER A 27 -23.97 14.87 -11.26
N LEU A 28 -23.15 14.50 -12.23
CA LEU A 28 -21.76 14.94 -12.32
C LEU A 28 -21.70 16.32 -13.01
N THR A 29 -20.90 17.25 -12.49
CA THR A 29 -20.60 18.49 -13.24
C THR A 29 -19.77 18.18 -14.49
N GLN A 30 -19.62 19.15 -15.40
CA GLN A 30 -18.85 18.92 -16.62
C GLN A 30 -17.38 18.56 -16.30
N GLU A 31 -16.79 19.22 -15.31
CA GLU A 31 -15.42 18.96 -14.86
C GLU A 31 -15.28 17.57 -14.23
N GLU A 32 -16.33 17.10 -13.54
CA GLU A 32 -16.40 15.73 -13.02
C GLU A 32 -16.51 14.69 -14.14
N VAL A 33 -17.31 14.96 -15.18
CA VAL A 33 -17.42 14.12 -16.37
C VAL A 33 -16.08 14.04 -17.10
N ASP A 34 -15.40 15.16 -17.28
CA ASP A 34 -14.08 15.22 -17.93
C ASP A 34 -13.04 14.40 -17.17
N LEU A 35 -13.01 14.49 -15.84
CA LEU A 35 -12.10 13.69 -15.01
C LEU A 35 -12.45 12.19 -15.05
N ARG A 36 -13.75 11.85 -15.01
CA ARG A 36 -14.23 10.46 -15.12
C ARG A 36 -13.83 9.85 -16.46
N ASP A 37 -14.06 10.57 -17.56
CA ASP A 37 -13.79 10.09 -18.90
C ASP A 37 -12.28 9.97 -19.15
N ALA A 38 -11.46 10.88 -18.62
CA ALA A 38 -10.00 10.76 -18.63
C ALA A 38 -9.51 9.52 -17.87
N LEU A 39 -10.10 9.19 -16.71
CA LEU A 39 -9.77 7.98 -15.96
C LEU A 39 -10.15 6.70 -16.73
N HIS A 40 -11.33 6.66 -17.36
CA HIS A 40 -11.72 5.54 -18.22
C HIS A 40 -10.81 5.41 -19.44
N GLY A 41 -10.43 6.52 -20.08
CA GLY A 41 -9.45 6.53 -21.18
C GLY A 41 -8.10 5.98 -20.76
N PHE A 42 -7.60 6.40 -19.59
CA PHE A 42 -6.39 5.86 -18.98
C PHE A 42 -6.48 4.34 -18.73
N LEU A 43 -7.60 3.88 -18.14
CA LEU A 43 -7.84 2.46 -17.87
C LEU A 43 -7.94 1.63 -19.15
N ALA A 44 -8.57 2.16 -20.20
CA ALA A 44 -8.69 1.50 -21.50
C ALA A 44 -7.32 1.35 -22.21
N GLY A 45 -6.41 2.29 -22.02
CA GLY A 45 -5.04 2.21 -22.53
C GLY A 45 -4.13 1.28 -21.73
N CYS A 46 -4.51 0.93 -20.50
CA CYS A 46 -3.72 0.06 -19.64
C CYS A 46 -3.87 -1.43 -20.01
N ASN A 47 -2.76 -2.16 -20.01
CA ASN A 47 -2.79 -3.60 -20.23
C ASN A 47 -3.32 -4.31 -18.99
N LEU A 48 -4.48 -4.97 -19.10
CA LEU A 48 -5.17 -5.69 -18.02
C LEU A 48 -4.32 -6.73 -17.27
N ARG A 49 -3.18 -7.16 -17.84
CA ARG A 49 -2.25 -8.07 -17.15
C ARG A 49 -1.65 -7.46 -15.87
N ASN A 50 -1.46 -6.14 -15.85
CA ASN A 50 -0.95 -5.42 -14.69
C ASN A 50 -1.93 -4.29 -14.38
N LEU A 51 -2.66 -4.44 -13.28
CA LEU A 51 -3.56 -3.39 -12.84
C LEU A 51 -2.78 -2.08 -12.65
N PRO A 52 -3.25 -0.95 -13.18
CA PRO A 52 -2.56 0.31 -12.98
C PRO A 52 -2.71 0.79 -11.54
N ARG A 53 -1.66 1.43 -11.04
CA ARG A 53 -1.65 2.10 -9.74
C ARG A 53 -2.36 3.45 -9.85
N LEU A 54 -3.02 3.88 -8.78
CA LEU A 54 -3.63 5.22 -8.71
C LEU A 54 -2.59 6.32 -8.95
N SER A 55 -1.35 6.11 -8.51
CA SER A 55 -0.23 7.02 -8.78
C SER A 55 0.07 7.18 -10.28
N ASN A 56 -0.08 6.10 -11.06
CA ASN A 56 0.18 6.14 -12.50
C ASN A 56 -0.92 6.92 -13.22
N ALA A 57 -2.17 6.80 -12.78
CA ALA A 57 -3.26 7.63 -13.29
C ALA A 57 -3.00 9.11 -13.03
N GLY A 58 -2.46 9.46 -11.86
CA GLY A 58 -2.09 10.84 -11.54
C GLY A 58 -0.95 11.43 -12.38
N THR A 59 -0.16 10.60 -13.06
CA THR A 59 0.90 11.03 -14.00
C THR A 59 0.43 11.15 -15.44
N ASP A 60 -0.77 10.63 -15.75
CA ASP A 60 -1.36 10.77 -17.08
C ASP A 60 -1.74 12.23 -17.33
N PRO A 61 -1.38 12.83 -18.49
CA PRO A 61 -1.60 14.25 -18.73
C PRO A 61 -3.09 14.62 -18.82
N ALA A 62 -3.95 13.74 -19.34
CA ALA A 62 -5.38 14.01 -19.42
C ALA A 62 -6.02 13.97 -18.03
N VAL A 63 -5.69 12.95 -17.23
CA VAL A 63 -6.15 12.84 -15.84
C VAL A 63 -5.60 13.99 -15.01
N GLY A 64 -4.33 14.35 -15.15
CA GLY A 64 -3.68 15.43 -14.41
C GLY A 64 -4.30 16.80 -14.70
N SER A 65 -4.61 17.09 -15.97
CA SER A 65 -5.28 18.32 -16.39
C SER A 65 -6.70 18.42 -15.80
N ALA A 66 -7.51 17.36 -15.96
CA ALA A 66 -8.86 17.33 -15.40
C ALA A 66 -8.85 17.40 -13.86
N ARG A 67 -7.87 16.75 -13.22
CA ARG A 67 -7.68 16.79 -11.77
C ARG A 67 -7.36 18.20 -11.27
N ALA A 68 -6.47 18.91 -11.97
CA ALA A 68 -6.11 20.28 -11.60
C ALA A 68 -7.30 21.23 -11.72
N LEU A 69 -8.12 21.04 -12.76
CA LEU A 69 -9.33 21.84 -12.96
C LEU A 69 -10.40 21.60 -11.91
N LEU A 70 -10.61 20.36 -11.46
CA LEU A 70 -11.68 20.01 -10.52
C LEU A 70 -11.23 20.00 -9.05
N LEU A 71 -10.14 19.32 -8.73
CA LEU A 71 -9.76 18.96 -7.35
C LEU A 71 -8.73 19.92 -6.71
N GLU A 72 -8.10 20.78 -7.52
CA GLU A 72 -7.13 21.77 -7.06
C GLU A 72 -7.70 23.20 -7.07
N GLN A 73 -9.04 23.34 -7.09
CA GLN A 73 -9.70 24.63 -6.99
C GLN A 73 -9.58 25.20 -5.56
N GLY A 74 -8.85 26.32 -5.44
CA GLY A 74 -8.73 27.07 -4.20
C GLY A 74 -7.60 26.59 -3.27
N SER A 75 -7.75 26.87 -1.97
CA SER A 75 -6.71 26.59 -0.97
C SER A 75 -6.69 25.13 -0.48
N PHE A 76 -7.71 24.34 -0.81
CA PHE A 76 -7.86 22.97 -0.37
C PHE A 76 -7.71 21.99 -1.55
N LYS A 77 -6.90 20.94 -1.37
CA LYS A 77 -6.66 19.93 -2.40
C LYS A 77 -7.39 18.64 -2.04
N VAL A 78 -8.37 18.27 -2.86
CA VAL A 78 -9.15 17.04 -2.66
C VAL A 78 -8.34 15.83 -3.18
N PRO A 79 -8.07 14.80 -2.36
CA PRO A 79 -7.37 13.62 -2.84
C PRO A 79 -8.19 12.86 -3.89
N LEU A 80 -7.56 12.54 -5.03
CA LEU A 80 -8.19 11.80 -6.13
C LEU A 80 -8.84 10.48 -5.67
N LYS A 81 -8.23 9.79 -4.71
CA LYS A 81 -8.75 8.58 -4.08
C LYS A 81 -10.16 8.79 -3.48
N GLU A 82 -10.33 9.85 -2.70
CA GLU A 82 -11.60 10.13 -2.00
C GLU A 82 -12.67 10.58 -2.98
N TRP A 83 -12.30 11.36 -4.00
CA TRP A 83 -13.23 11.73 -5.07
C TRP A 83 -13.71 10.50 -5.86
N ILE A 84 -12.81 9.59 -6.26
CA ILE A 84 -13.18 8.35 -6.95
C ILE A 84 -14.16 7.55 -6.08
N ALA A 85 -13.83 7.33 -4.80
CA ALA A 85 -14.65 6.53 -3.90
C ALA A 85 -16.06 7.10 -3.70
N ARG A 86 -16.20 8.42 -3.54
CA ARG A 86 -17.49 9.07 -3.27
C ARG A 86 -18.35 9.31 -4.51
N ARG A 87 -17.74 9.62 -5.66
CA ARG A 87 -18.49 10.07 -6.86
C ARG A 87 -18.66 8.99 -7.92
N ILE A 88 -17.63 8.19 -8.16
CA ILE A 88 -17.62 7.19 -9.23
C ILE A 88 -17.23 5.79 -8.73
N GLY A 89 -17.41 5.52 -7.43
CA GLY A 89 -17.06 4.24 -6.80
C GLY A 89 -17.84 3.04 -7.35
N GLY A 90 -18.97 3.28 -8.02
CA GLY A 90 -19.72 2.26 -8.76
C GLY A 90 -19.14 1.91 -10.14
N GLU A 91 -18.32 2.79 -10.72
CA GLU A 91 -17.71 2.61 -12.05
C GLU A 91 -16.25 2.17 -11.95
N ILE A 92 -15.51 2.72 -10.99
CA ILE A 92 -14.09 2.44 -10.76
C ILE A 92 -13.90 1.93 -9.34
N SER A 93 -13.30 0.74 -9.21
CA SER A 93 -12.93 0.15 -7.92
C SER A 93 -11.49 0.46 -7.55
N LEU A 94 -11.31 0.78 -6.27
CA LEU A 94 -10.02 0.97 -5.63
C LEU A 94 -9.73 -0.24 -4.73
N GLU A 95 -8.59 -0.90 -4.94
CA GLU A 95 -8.12 -1.98 -4.07
C GLU A 95 -6.78 -1.60 -3.44
N HIS A 96 -6.67 -1.80 -2.13
CA HIS A 96 -5.44 -1.56 -1.40
C HIS A 96 -4.53 -2.79 -1.48
N GLU A 97 -3.35 -2.66 -2.09
CA GLU A 97 -2.37 -3.74 -2.14
C GLU A 97 -1.53 -3.73 -0.85
N GLU A 98 -1.81 -4.66 0.07
CA GLU A 98 -1.14 -4.77 1.38
C GLU A 98 0.39 -4.83 1.28
N LYS A 99 0.91 -5.52 0.26
CA LYS A 99 2.36 -5.70 0.07
C LYS A 99 3.11 -4.40 -0.19
N ASN A 100 2.49 -3.48 -0.90
CA ASN A 100 3.14 -2.24 -1.36
C ASN A 100 2.55 -0.99 -0.71
N GLY A 101 1.41 -1.10 -0.01
CA GLY A 101 0.65 0.04 0.51
C GLY A 101 0.15 0.98 -0.60
N GLN A 102 0.01 0.47 -1.83
CA GLN A 102 -0.40 1.27 -2.98
C GLN A 102 -1.83 0.93 -3.38
N TRP A 103 -2.55 1.95 -3.85
CA TRP A 103 -3.90 1.80 -4.36
C TRP A 103 -3.86 1.40 -5.83
N MET A 104 -4.52 0.30 -6.15
CA MET A 104 -4.70 -0.21 -7.50
C MET A 104 -6.08 0.20 -7.99
N ILE A 105 -6.17 0.66 -9.23
CA ILE A 105 -7.44 1.09 -9.83
C ILE A 105 -7.86 0.16 -10.96
N HIS A 106 -9.15 -0.13 -11.04
CA HIS A 106 -9.70 -0.95 -12.12
C HIS A 106 -11.17 -0.62 -12.38
N ALA A 107 -11.62 -0.77 -13.62
CA ALA A 107 -13.03 -0.62 -13.96
C ALA A 107 -13.86 -1.76 -13.33
N VAL A 108 -14.99 -1.40 -12.73
CA VAL A 108 -15.94 -2.34 -12.14
C VAL A 108 -16.48 -3.25 -13.25
N GLY A 109 -16.45 -4.56 -13.01
CA GLY A 109 -16.88 -5.58 -13.98
C GLY A 109 -15.79 -6.10 -14.93
N ALA A 110 -14.61 -5.47 -14.99
CA ALA A 110 -13.49 -5.98 -15.80
C ALA A 110 -12.80 -7.23 -15.20
N ARG A 111 -13.07 -7.57 -13.93
CA ARG A 111 -12.37 -8.64 -13.19
C ARG A 111 -12.85 -10.07 -13.47
N HIS A 112 -13.86 -10.29 -14.32
CA HIS A 112 -14.49 -11.61 -14.42
C HIS A 112 -13.82 -12.64 -15.36
N SER A 113 -12.63 -12.40 -15.93
CA SER A 113 -11.99 -13.41 -16.81
C SER A 113 -10.55 -13.79 -16.48
N ALA A 114 -9.86 -13.09 -15.57
CA ALA A 114 -8.52 -13.47 -15.15
C ALA A 114 -8.60 -14.30 -13.85
N GLN A 115 -9.10 -15.54 -13.94
CA GLN A 115 -8.80 -16.51 -12.88
C GLN A 115 -7.28 -16.62 -12.77
N PRO A 116 -6.70 -16.63 -11.55
CA PRO A 116 -5.30 -17.00 -11.38
C PRO A 116 -5.18 -18.43 -11.90
N ASN A 117 -4.60 -18.59 -13.09
CA ASN A 117 -4.26 -19.89 -13.63
C ASN A 117 -3.25 -20.48 -12.64
N LYS A 118 -3.74 -21.30 -11.70
CA LYS A 118 -2.92 -22.17 -10.84
C LYS A 118 -2.22 -23.14 -11.79
N GLY A 119 -1.13 -22.67 -12.38
CA GLY A 119 -0.25 -23.44 -13.23
C GLY A 119 0.27 -24.61 -12.42
N ASN A 120 -0.38 -25.75 -12.57
CA ASN A 120 0.08 -27.05 -12.16
C ASN A 120 1.24 -27.43 -13.10
N GLY A 121 2.41 -26.81 -12.90
CA GLY A 121 3.61 -26.99 -13.72
C GLY A 121 4.59 -27.97 -13.10
N LYS A 122 4.13 -29.18 -12.76
CA LYS A 122 5.00 -30.32 -12.41
C LYS A 122 5.39 -31.01 -13.72
N GLY A 123 6.50 -30.60 -14.31
CA GLY A 123 7.00 -31.15 -15.57
C GLY A 123 8.52 -31.12 -15.61
N GLY A 124 9.15 -32.01 -14.84
CA GLY A 124 10.58 -32.27 -14.94
C GLY A 124 10.87 -33.06 -16.22
N GLY A 125 11.56 -32.43 -17.16
CA GLY A 125 12.22 -33.08 -18.30
C GLY A 125 13.72 -32.84 -18.21
N LYS A 126 14.45 -33.79 -17.62
CA LYS A 126 15.91 -33.90 -17.78
C LYS A 126 16.19 -34.27 -19.23
N ALA A 127 16.88 -33.41 -19.96
CA ALA A 127 17.58 -33.79 -21.19
C ALA A 127 19.07 -34.04 -20.87
N PRO A 128 19.74 -35.00 -21.54
CA PRO A 128 21.14 -35.33 -21.29
C PRO A 128 22.10 -34.31 -21.92
N PRO A 129 23.33 -34.14 -21.39
CA PRO A 129 24.34 -33.31 -22.04
C PRO A 129 25.05 -34.09 -23.15
N GLU A 130 25.01 -33.57 -24.38
CA GLU A 130 25.97 -33.95 -25.42
C GLU A 130 27.22 -33.06 -25.38
N PRO A 131 28.41 -33.61 -25.70
CA PRO A 131 29.67 -32.88 -25.68
C PRO A 131 29.99 -32.26 -27.04
N VAL A 132 30.01 -30.92 -27.14
CA VAL A 132 30.56 -30.24 -28.33
C VAL A 132 31.96 -29.74 -28.05
N LYS A 133 32.91 -30.49 -28.60
CA LYS A 133 34.34 -30.24 -28.71
C LYS A 133 34.55 -29.30 -29.90
N GLY A 134 34.85 -28.02 -29.65
CA GLY A 134 35.08 -27.00 -30.67
C GLY A 134 36.38 -26.23 -30.43
N LYS A 135 37.47 -26.73 -31.02
CA LYS A 135 38.83 -26.21 -30.95
C LYS A 135 39.00 -25.10 -32.01
N GLY A 136 39.00 -23.83 -31.60
CA GLY A 136 39.23 -22.67 -32.47
C GLY A 136 40.48 -21.90 -32.03
N LYS A 137 41.57 -22.09 -32.77
CA LYS A 137 42.90 -21.51 -32.56
C LYS A 137 43.07 -20.35 -33.56
N GLY A 138 43.33 -19.14 -33.05
CA GLY A 138 43.75 -17.96 -33.82
C GLY A 138 43.61 -16.73 -32.90
N GLY A 139 44.64 -15.98 -32.50
CA GLY A 139 45.90 -15.68 -33.17
C GLY A 139 45.76 -14.34 -33.88
N GLY A 140 46.03 -13.22 -33.20
CA GLY A 140 46.07 -11.90 -33.85
C GLY A 140 46.04 -10.68 -32.94
N LYS A 141 47.24 -10.16 -32.65
CA LYS A 141 47.65 -8.74 -32.55
C LYS A 141 46.87 -7.75 -31.67
N ALA A 142 47.56 -7.35 -30.58
CA ALA A 142 47.93 -6.00 -30.13
C ALA A 142 47.06 -4.75 -30.42
N PRO A 143 47.07 -3.75 -29.51
CA PRO A 143 46.07 -2.69 -29.42
C PRO A 143 46.46 -1.43 -30.21
N PRO A 144 45.48 -0.58 -30.59
CA PRO A 144 45.73 0.84 -30.78
C PRO A 144 45.18 1.68 -29.61
N GLU A 145 45.93 2.72 -29.31
CA GLU A 145 45.75 3.76 -28.32
C GLU A 145 44.40 4.51 -28.39
N PRO A 146 43.96 5.13 -27.29
CA PRO A 146 42.76 5.98 -27.28
C PRO A 146 43.05 7.35 -27.92
N VAL A 147 42.47 7.59 -29.10
CA VAL A 147 42.43 8.91 -29.73
C VAL A 147 41.43 9.81 -29.00
N LYS A 148 41.95 10.90 -28.42
CA LYS A 148 41.18 12.04 -27.89
C LYS A 148 40.34 12.69 -28.99
N GLY A 149 39.08 12.29 -29.10
CA GLY A 149 38.06 12.94 -29.91
C GLY A 149 37.34 14.04 -29.14
N LYS A 150 37.65 15.29 -29.47
CA LYS A 150 37.09 16.52 -28.89
C LYS A 150 35.74 16.83 -29.53
N CYS A 151 34.64 16.41 -28.92
CA CYS A 151 33.29 16.82 -29.33
C CYS A 151 32.95 18.19 -28.73
N LYS A 152 33.16 19.24 -29.53
CA LYS A 152 32.55 20.58 -29.33
C LYS A 152 31.16 20.58 -29.97
N GLY A 153 30.12 20.79 -29.17
CA GLY A 153 28.77 21.20 -29.58
C GLY A 153 28.04 21.57 -28.29
N VAL A 154 28.01 22.84 -27.89
CA VAL A 154 27.12 23.92 -28.36
C VAL A 154 25.66 23.47 -28.35
N GLY A 155 24.97 23.79 -27.26
CA GLY A 155 23.56 23.52 -27.03
C GLY A 155 23.17 23.80 -25.58
N LYS A 156 23.48 25.02 -25.11
CA LYS A 156 23.15 25.54 -23.78
C LYS A 156 21.65 25.86 -23.74
N ALA A 157 20.83 24.89 -23.32
CA ALA A 157 19.47 25.16 -22.88
C ALA A 157 19.51 25.83 -21.49
N PRO A 158 18.71 26.88 -21.24
CA PRO A 158 18.71 27.58 -19.96
C PRO A 158 18.14 26.68 -18.85
N ALA A 159 18.77 26.80 -17.68
CA ALA A 159 18.50 26.07 -16.46
C ALA A 159 17.00 26.13 -16.09
N ALA A 160 16.34 24.98 -16.18
CA ALA A 160 15.16 24.72 -15.36
C ALA A 160 15.67 24.67 -13.90
N ALA A 161 15.15 25.60 -13.09
CA ALA A 161 15.47 25.69 -11.68
C ALA A 161 15.30 24.32 -11.00
N ASP A 162 16.37 23.90 -10.30
CA ASP A 162 16.40 22.72 -9.46
C ASP A 162 15.22 22.77 -8.46
N ILE A 163 14.19 21.98 -8.72
CA ILE A 163 13.22 21.62 -7.68
C ILE A 163 13.93 20.57 -6.82
N PRO A 164 14.28 20.87 -5.55
CA PRO A 164 14.90 19.88 -4.69
C PRO A 164 13.94 18.69 -4.49
N ASP A 165 14.34 17.53 -4.99
CA ASP A 165 13.66 16.25 -4.77
C ASP A 165 13.72 15.92 -3.26
N ASP A 166 12.62 16.23 -2.56
CA ASP A 166 12.34 16.08 -1.13
C ASP A 166 12.29 14.60 -0.66
N ASN A 167 12.64 13.66 -1.54
CA ASN A 167 12.76 12.23 -1.21
C ASN A 167 14.20 11.77 -0.99
N THR A 168 15.18 12.67 -1.10
CA THR A 168 16.49 12.43 -0.51
C THR A 168 16.39 12.70 0.98
N GLY A 169 16.24 11.64 1.78
CA GLY A 169 16.51 11.66 3.22
C GLY A 169 17.96 12.08 3.44
N ARG A 170 18.24 13.38 3.27
CA ARG A 170 19.54 13.97 3.45
C ARG A 170 20.02 13.58 4.82
N CYS A 171 21.26 13.11 4.85
CA CYS A 171 22.05 12.91 6.03
C CYS A 171 22.12 14.23 6.80
N LEU A 172 21.09 14.56 7.59
CA LEU A 172 21.28 15.41 8.74
C LEU A 172 22.48 14.82 9.50
N PRO A 173 23.50 15.64 9.82
CA PRO A 173 24.60 15.26 10.67
C PRO A 173 24.08 14.47 11.88
N PRO A 174 24.81 13.42 12.33
CA PRO A 174 24.42 12.68 13.53
C PRO A 174 24.16 13.58 14.75
N GLU A 175 24.92 14.68 14.86
CA GLU A 175 24.79 15.69 15.92
C GLU A 175 23.41 16.35 15.92
N ASP A 176 22.94 16.80 14.75
CA ASP A 176 21.62 17.44 14.63
C ASP A 176 20.48 16.48 14.97
N ARG A 177 20.64 15.17 14.68
CA ARG A 177 19.61 14.17 14.99
C ARG A 177 19.47 13.94 16.49
N GLU A 178 20.58 14.00 17.21
CA GLU A 178 20.56 13.85 18.66
C GLU A 178 19.93 15.07 19.33
N GLU A 179 20.26 16.29 18.89
CA GLU A 179 19.63 17.50 19.42
C GLU A 179 18.11 17.52 19.18
N ILE A 180 17.66 17.13 17.98
CA ILE A 180 16.24 17.02 17.65
C ILE A 180 15.56 15.99 18.55
N ALA A 181 16.22 14.85 18.80
CA ALA A 181 15.69 13.83 19.69
C ALA A 181 15.58 14.33 21.13
N GLU A 182 16.62 14.98 21.67
CA GLU A 182 16.59 15.53 23.04
C GLU A 182 15.51 16.60 23.20
N ARG A 183 15.35 17.48 22.22
CA ARG A 183 14.28 18.50 22.24
C ARG A 183 12.89 17.86 22.25
N PHE A 184 12.67 16.84 21.44
CA PHE A 184 11.41 16.11 21.46
C PHE A 184 11.13 15.46 22.81
N PHE A 185 12.13 14.80 23.41
CA PHE A 185 11.93 14.12 24.70
C PHE A 185 11.78 15.10 25.86
N SER A 186 12.36 16.30 25.80
CA SER A 186 12.19 17.32 26.85
C SER A 186 10.84 18.04 26.79
N GLU A 187 10.17 18.03 25.63
CA GLU A 187 8.81 18.55 25.47
C GLU A 187 7.74 17.59 26.01
N LEU A 188 8.06 16.29 26.18
CA LEU A 188 7.13 15.29 26.70
C LEU A 188 7.08 15.33 28.25
N PRO A 189 5.90 15.08 28.87
CA PRO A 189 5.79 14.98 30.32
C PRO A 189 6.65 13.85 30.88
N ALA A 190 7.52 14.14 31.84
CA ALA A 190 8.43 13.14 32.42
C ALA A 190 7.67 12.01 33.14
N ASP A 191 6.61 12.35 33.87
CA ASP A 191 5.92 11.44 34.80
C ASP A 191 4.66 10.78 34.21
N ALA A 192 4.33 11.06 32.95
CA ALA A 192 3.12 10.54 32.33
C ALA A 192 3.33 10.27 30.83
N LEU A 193 2.72 9.17 30.36
CA LEU A 193 2.55 8.91 28.93
C LEU A 193 1.34 9.68 28.42
N THR A 194 1.48 10.32 27.27
CA THR A 194 0.34 10.92 26.56
C THR A 194 -0.61 9.83 26.05
N ASP A 195 -1.87 10.17 25.75
CA ASP A 195 -2.86 9.19 25.27
C ASP A 195 -2.40 8.45 24.00
N VAL A 196 -1.66 9.13 23.12
CA VAL A 196 -1.11 8.53 21.90
C VAL A 196 0.06 7.58 22.23
N GLU A 197 0.89 7.91 23.23
CA GLU A 197 1.93 7.01 23.72
C GLU A 197 1.33 5.75 24.36
N VAL A 198 0.27 5.90 25.16
CA VAL A 198 -0.46 4.76 25.75
C VAL A 198 -1.03 3.87 24.65
N GLN A 199 -1.67 4.43 23.63
CA GLN A 199 -2.18 3.66 22.47
C GLN A 199 -1.05 2.92 21.72
N LEU A 200 0.09 3.57 21.52
CA LEU A 200 1.24 2.97 20.83
C LEU A 200 1.85 1.85 21.65
N ARG A 201 1.96 2.02 22.98
CA ARG A 201 2.40 0.97 23.92
C ARG A 201 1.43 -0.21 23.94
N ASP A 202 0.14 0.04 24.09
CA ASP A 202 -0.87 -1.01 24.21
C ASP A 202 -0.96 -1.82 22.89
N ALA A 203 -0.83 -1.16 21.73
CA ALA A 203 -0.75 -1.83 20.44
C ALA A 203 0.51 -2.70 20.29
N LEU A 204 1.65 -2.28 20.86
CA LEU A 204 2.89 -3.08 20.88
C LEU A 204 2.71 -4.35 21.71
N LEU A 205 2.12 -4.22 22.90
CA LEU A 205 1.84 -5.34 23.80
C LEU A 205 0.82 -6.31 23.19
N ALA A 206 -0.24 -5.81 22.58
CA ALA A 206 -1.20 -6.64 21.86
C ALA A 206 -0.54 -7.44 20.73
N HIS A 207 0.26 -6.78 19.89
CA HIS A 207 1.01 -7.46 18.82
C HIS A 207 1.99 -8.50 19.38
N TYR A 208 2.64 -8.22 20.50
CA TYR A 208 3.52 -9.19 21.16
C TYR A 208 2.75 -10.46 21.60
N LEU A 209 1.59 -10.29 22.23
CA LEU A 209 0.75 -11.40 22.68
C LEU A 209 0.25 -12.27 21.51
N GLU A 210 -0.08 -11.66 20.37
CA GLU A 210 -0.47 -12.41 19.16
C GLU A 210 0.71 -13.24 18.61
N ARG A 211 1.92 -12.68 18.61
CA ARG A 211 3.11 -13.34 18.04
C ARG A 211 3.67 -14.42 18.95
N ILE A 212 3.66 -14.22 20.27
CA ILE A 212 4.12 -15.23 21.23
C ILE A 212 3.21 -16.47 21.21
N GLN A 213 1.90 -16.31 20.98
CA GLN A 213 0.98 -17.43 20.77
C GLN A 213 1.33 -18.26 19.52
N ALA A 214 1.96 -17.64 18.52
CA ALA A 214 2.47 -18.32 17.35
C ALA A 214 3.87 -18.94 17.55
N GLY A 215 4.44 -18.83 18.76
CA GLY A 215 5.75 -19.40 19.10
C GLY A 215 6.94 -18.64 18.51
N ALA A 216 6.79 -17.35 18.19
CA ALA A 216 7.86 -16.53 17.64
C ALA A 216 7.90 -15.16 18.34
N LEU A 217 9.12 -14.69 18.68
CA LEU A 217 9.28 -13.33 19.20
C LEU A 217 9.11 -12.30 18.08
N PRO A 218 8.33 -11.23 18.30
CA PRO A 218 8.18 -10.17 17.32
C PRO A 218 9.47 -9.34 17.20
N THR A 219 9.76 -8.89 15.99
CA THR A 219 10.86 -7.95 15.74
C THR A 219 10.33 -6.52 15.53
N LEU A 220 11.13 -5.50 15.83
CA LEU A 220 10.77 -4.11 15.54
C LEU A 220 10.56 -3.84 14.04
N SER A 221 11.20 -4.63 13.18
CA SER A 221 11.02 -4.58 11.73
C SER A 221 9.62 -5.06 11.32
N GLU A 222 9.10 -6.12 11.95
CA GLU A 222 7.74 -6.61 11.73
C GLU A 222 6.71 -5.58 12.17
N VAL A 223 6.93 -4.91 13.31
CA VAL A 223 6.03 -3.85 13.81
C VAL A 223 5.85 -2.72 12.80
N GLY A 224 6.91 -2.34 12.08
CA GLY A 224 6.84 -1.30 11.05
C GLY A 224 5.90 -1.65 9.88
N ALA A 225 5.56 -2.93 9.69
CA ALA A 225 4.64 -3.40 8.67
C ALA A 225 3.18 -3.46 9.16
N VAL A 226 2.93 -3.48 10.47
CA VAL A 226 1.57 -3.53 11.03
C VAL A 226 0.88 -2.18 10.85
N GLY A 227 -0.27 -2.16 10.19
CA GLY A 227 -0.93 -0.94 9.72
C GLY A 227 -1.30 0.07 10.83
N ASN A 228 -1.79 -0.41 11.98
CA ASN A 228 -2.15 0.43 13.12
C ASN A 228 -0.90 1.05 13.79
N LEU A 229 0.11 0.23 14.10
CA LEU A 229 1.38 0.66 14.70
C LEU A 229 2.14 1.61 13.78
N LYS A 230 2.13 1.34 12.48
CA LYS A 230 2.72 2.23 11.47
C LYS A 230 2.05 3.60 11.49
N SER A 231 0.72 3.65 11.52
CA SER A 231 -0.05 4.90 11.55
C SER A 231 0.24 5.71 12.82
N LEU A 232 0.13 5.08 14.00
CA LEU A 232 0.44 5.70 15.29
C LEU A 232 1.88 6.21 15.35
N ARG A 233 2.84 5.40 14.89
CA ARG A 233 4.25 5.80 14.78
C ARG A 233 4.44 7.04 13.92
N THR A 234 3.83 7.07 12.73
CA THR A 234 3.97 8.23 11.83
C THR A 234 3.23 9.47 12.31
N GLN A 235 2.21 9.30 13.14
CA GLN A 235 1.45 10.40 13.74
C GLN A 235 2.21 11.02 14.91
N PHE A 236 2.84 10.19 15.74
CA PHE A 236 3.45 10.61 17.00
C PHE A 236 4.95 10.88 16.90
N LEU A 237 5.71 9.98 16.25
CA LEU A 237 7.17 10.07 16.25
C LEU A 237 7.70 10.85 15.04
N PRO A 238 8.52 11.90 15.28
CA PRO A 238 9.32 12.53 14.24
C PRO A 238 10.19 11.48 13.51
N ARG A 239 10.51 11.75 12.24
CA ARG A 239 11.29 10.82 11.40
C ARG A 239 12.72 10.62 11.92
N GLU A 240 13.21 11.61 12.65
CA GLU A 240 14.54 11.67 13.25
C GLU A 240 14.67 10.75 14.47
N ILE A 241 13.54 10.38 15.08
CA ILE A 241 13.52 9.57 16.30
C ILE A 241 13.23 8.12 15.95
N SER A 242 14.24 7.28 16.19
CA SER A 242 14.08 5.85 15.98
C SER A 242 13.05 5.30 16.96
N PHE A 243 12.22 4.36 16.47
CA PHE A 243 11.19 3.75 17.28
C PHE A 243 11.79 3.02 18.50
N ARG A 244 12.96 2.41 18.33
CA ARG A 244 13.74 1.81 19.43
C ARG A 244 14.08 2.83 20.53
N LYS A 245 14.66 3.98 20.17
CA LYS A 245 15.06 5.02 21.13
C LYS A 245 13.85 5.54 21.93
N TRP A 246 12.67 5.64 21.29
CA TRP A 246 11.44 5.97 22.00
C TRP A 246 11.03 4.88 22.99
N ILE A 247 11.05 3.60 22.58
CA ILE A 247 10.70 2.48 23.48
C ILE A 247 11.60 2.50 24.72
N GLU A 248 12.92 2.53 24.52
CA GLU A 248 13.90 2.49 25.61
C GLU A 248 13.77 3.67 26.58
N ARG A 249 13.44 4.88 26.10
CA ARG A 249 13.33 6.07 26.95
C ARG A 249 11.98 6.27 27.64
N ARG A 250 10.88 5.90 26.99
CA ARG A 250 9.53 6.28 27.43
C ARG A 250 8.75 5.11 28.02
N VAL A 251 8.92 3.93 27.47
CA VAL A 251 8.19 2.72 27.87
C VAL A 251 9.15 1.59 28.26
N GLY A 252 10.41 1.93 28.58
CA GLY A 252 11.45 0.97 28.94
C GLY A 252 11.19 0.22 30.25
N ASP A 253 10.26 0.73 31.06
CA ASP A 253 9.80 0.04 32.27
C ASP A 253 8.79 -1.07 31.97
N ASP A 254 7.96 -0.88 30.94
CA ASP A 254 6.94 -1.85 30.51
C ASP A 254 7.48 -2.82 29.45
N ILE A 255 8.31 -2.32 28.53
CA ILE A 255 8.77 -3.03 27.33
C ILE A 255 10.30 -3.03 27.31
N GLU A 256 10.89 -4.22 27.26
CA GLU A 256 12.32 -4.39 27.03
C GLU A 256 12.63 -4.61 25.55
N VAL A 257 13.78 -4.12 25.11
CA VAL A 257 14.28 -4.26 23.74
C VAL A 257 15.62 -4.95 23.77
N VAL A 258 15.76 -6.03 23.02
CA VAL A 258 17.00 -6.81 22.93
C VAL A 258 17.53 -6.72 21.50
N GLN A 259 18.71 -6.12 21.35
CA GLN A 259 19.42 -6.06 20.09
C GLN A 259 20.46 -7.18 20.02
N GLN A 260 20.51 -7.88 18.89
CA GLN A 260 21.60 -8.82 18.62
C GLN A 260 22.89 -8.04 18.33
N GLU A 261 23.92 -8.21 19.16
CA GLU A 261 25.21 -7.50 19.01
C GLU A 261 26.11 -8.11 17.92
N GLU A 262 26.00 -9.40 17.61
CA GLU A 262 26.94 -10.09 16.73
C GLU A 262 26.28 -11.12 15.83
N ALA A 263 26.17 -10.80 14.54
CA ALA A 263 26.28 -11.72 13.42
C ALA A 263 26.33 -10.90 12.12
N ASP A 264 27.05 -11.39 11.12
CA ASP A 264 27.08 -10.85 9.75
C ASP A 264 25.70 -10.79 9.04
N CYS A 265 24.62 -11.13 9.76
CA CYS A 265 23.27 -11.38 9.29
C CYS A 265 22.27 -10.29 9.73
N GLY A 266 22.65 -9.02 9.69
CA GLY A 266 21.74 -7.90 9.97
C GLY A 266 21.37 -7.72 11.45
N ARG A 267 21.26 -6.46 11.88
CA ARG A 267 20.87 -6.12 13.26
C ARG A 267 19.35 -6.24 13.40
N GLU A 268 18.86 -7.44 13.69
CA GLU A 268 17.48 -7.61 14.16
C GLU A 268 17.36 -7.14 15.63
N THR A 269 16.19 -6.62 15.97
CA THR A 269 15.90 -6.10 17.30
C THR A 269 14.55 -6.64 17.74
N PHE A 270 14.57 -7.42 18.82
CA PHE A 270 13.40 -8.05 19.42
C PHE A 270 12.88 -7.18 20.55
N TYR A 271 11.61 -7.33 20.88
CA TYR A 271 11.00 -6.60 21.99
C TYR A 271 9.93 -7.46 22.68
N GLY A 272 9.63 -7.14 23.93
CA GLY A 272 8.60 -7.82 24.72
C GLY A 272 8.39 -7.14 26.07
N PRO A 273 7.40 -7.60 26.87
CA PRO A 273 7.22 -7.12 28.23
C PRO A 273 8.50 -7.36 29.04
N ARG A 274 8.87 -6.40 29.89
CA ARG A 274 10.12 -6.46 30.64
C ARG A 274 10.20 -7.69 31.54
N GLY A 275 11.29 -8.45 31.44
CA GLY A 275 11.50 -9.70 32.16
C GLY A 275 10.70 -10.90 31.65
N MET A 276 9.96 -10.75 30.54
CA MET A 276 9.20 -11.84 29.91
C MET A 276 9.83 -12.37 28.62
N ILE A 277 10.92 -11.77 28.13
CA ILE A 277 11.64 -12.37 26.99
C ILE A 277 12.37 -13.62 27.47
N ASP A 278 11.80 -14.77 27.12
CA ASP A 278 12.42 -16.07 27.33
C ASP A 278 13.69 -16.19 26.49
N SER A 279 14.81 -16.45 27.17
CA SER A 279 16.13 -16.62 26.55
C SER A 279 16.14 -17.75 25.52
N GLU A 280 15.41 -18.85 25.74
CA GLU A 280 15.36 -19.97 24.80
C GLU A 280 14.58 -19.60 23.52
N LEU A 281 13.47 -18.86 23.65
CA LEU A 281 12.73 -18.34 22.50
C LEU A 281 13.52 -17.29 21.74
N LEU A 282 14.29 -16.46 22.44
CA LEU A 282 15.21 -15.50 21.83
C LEU A 282 16.25 -16.22 20.99
N GLU A 283 16.94 -17.22 21.55
CA GLU A 283 17.89 -18.03 20.79
C GLU A 283 17.25 -18.74 19.59
N ALA A 284 16.05 -19.32 19.75
CA ALA A 284 15.33 -19.97 18.66
C ALA A 284 14.95 -19.00 17.55
N SER A 285 14.53 -17.79 17.91
CA SER A 285 14.20 -16.72 16.96
C SER A 285 15.44 -16.23 16.22
N LEU A 286 16.56 -16.05 16.92
CA LEU A 286 17.86 -15.69 16.33
C LEU A 286 18.36 -16.76 15.33
N ARG A 287 18.24 -18.05 15.68
CA ARG A 287 18.59 -19.16 14.79
C ARG A 287 17.70 -19.20 13.53
N THR A 288 16.46 -18.75 13.64
CA THR A 288 15.52 -18.71 12.51
C THR A 288 15.78 -17.51 11.61
N ALA A 289 16.09 -16.34 12.19
CA ALA A 289 16.46 -15.13 11.47
C ALA A 289 17.71 -15.33 10.61
N GLY A 290 18.76 -15.96 11.16
CA GLY A 290 20.01 -16.24 10.44
C GLY A 290 19.87 -17.20 9.24
N LYS A 291 18.80 -18.00 9.17
CA LYS A 291 18.52 -18.89 8.03
C LYS A 291 17.92 -18.17 6.82
N ARG A 292 17.47 -16.92 6.97
CA ARG A 292 16.97 -16.13 5.83
C ARG A 292 18.14 -15.87 4.90
N ASN A 293 18.12 -16.56 3.76
CA ASN A 293 19.21 -16.55 2.79
C ASN A 293 19.47 -15.09 2.37
N PRO A 294 20.66 -14.51 2.62
CA PRO A 294 20.94 -13.10 2.32
C PRO A 294 20.81 -12.75 0.82
N GLY A 295 20.60 -13.75 -0.04
CA GLY A 295 20.30 -13.60 -1.47
C GLY A 295 18.86 -13.22 -1.80
N ASP A 296 17.85 -13.52 -0.98
CA ASP A 296 16.43 -13.34 -1.38
C ASP A 296 15.93 -11.90 -1.27
N ASN A 297 16.60 -11.06 -0.46
CA ASN A 297 16.26 -9.64 -0.34
C ASN A 297 17.10 -8.72 -1.24
N ARG A 298 17.98 -9.26 -2.10
CA ARG A 298 18.55 -8.49 -3.22
C ARG A 298 17.48 -8.29 -4.27
N SER A 299 16.68 -7.27 -4.02
CA SER A 299 15.88 -6.53 -4.99
C SER A 299 16.40 -6.72 -6.42
N SER A 300 15.65 -7.48 -7.23
CA SER A 300 15.80 -7.56 -8.68
C SER A 300 15.56 -6.21 -9.40
N ARG A 301 15.65 -5.08 -8.70
CA ARG A 301 15.37 -3.73 -9.19
C ARG A 301 16.61 -3.00 -9.74
N GLY A 302 17.82 -3.48 -9.46
CA GLY A 302 19.05 -2.78 -9.86
C GLY A 302 19.65 -3.19 -11.21
N GLY A 303 19.42 -4.42 -11.69
CA GLY A 303 20.24 -4.98 -12.78
C GLY A 303 19.71 -4.79 -14.21
N GLN A 304 18.41 -4.56 -14.39
CA GLN A 304 17.81 -4.70 -15.72
C GLN A 304 17.76 -3.40 -16.55
N ARG A 305 17.93 -2.22 -15.91
CA ARG A 305 17.84 -0.93 -16.62
C ARG A 305 19.06 -0.59 -17.48
N HIS A 306 20.21 -1.26 -17.30
CA HIS A 306 21.41 -0.95 -18.09
C HIS A 306 21.54 -1.75 -19.38
N ARG A 307 20.78 -2.83 -19.58
CA ARG A 307 20.89 -3.67 -20.78
C ARG A 307 19.99 -3.18 -21.93
N ASP A 308 18.81 -2.65 -21.62
CA ASP A 308 17.85 -2.23 -22.66
C ASP A 308 18.21 -0.90 -23.33
N LYS A 309 19.06 -0.07 -22.70
CA LYS A 309 19.50 1.20 -23.28
C LYS A 309 20.57 1.02 -24.38
N ALA A 310 21.25 -0.13 -24.44
CA ALA A 310 22.23 -0.42 -25.48
C ALA A 310 21.59 -0.93 -26.79
N GLN A 311 20.38 -1.50 -26.75
CA GLN A 311 19.73 -2.07 -27.94
C GLN A 311 18.85 -1.10 -28.73
N ARG A 312 18.52 0.08 -28.19
CA ARG A 312 17.70 1.09 -28.91
C ARG A 312 18.50 2.10 -29.74
N ALA A 313 19.83 2.03 -29.75
CA ALA A 313 20.67 3.00 -30.45
C ALA A 313 21.01 2.65 -31.91
N SER A 314 20.49 1.54 -32.47
CA SER A 314 20.91 1.07 -33.81
C SER A 314 19.77 0.64 -34.75
N GLY A 315 18.53 1.09 -34.55
CA GLY A 315 17.39 0.68 -35.37
C GLY A 315 16.58 1.85 -35.90
N GLU A 316 16.99 2.40 -37.05
CA GLU A 316 16.19 3.26 -37.90
C GLU A 316 15.18 2.38 -38.66
N ASP A 317 13.93 2.32 -38.20
CA ASP A 317 12.85 1.58 -38.88
C ASP A 317 11.74 2.56 -39.27
N GLN A 318 11.67 2.86 -40.57
CA GLN A 318 10.59 3.57 -41.23
C GLN A 318 9.42 2.60 -41.43
N ARG A 319 8.40 2.64 -40.56
CA ARG A 319 7.10 2.01 -40.87
C ARG A 319 5.93 2.93 -40.58
N ALA A 320 5.09 3.05 -41.62
CA ALA A 320 3.86 3.81 -41.66
C ALA A 320 2.80 3.30 -40.64
N PRO A 321 1.86 4.17 -40.22
CA PRO A 321 0.85 3.81 -39.21
C PRO A 321 -0.24 2.87 -39.76
N PRO A 322 -0.73 1.91 -38.95
CA PRO A 322 -1.84 1.04 -39.31
C PRO A 322 -3.19 1.73 -39.11
N THR A 323 -4.03 1.69 -40.14
CA THR A 323 -5.45 2.03 -40.10
C THR A 323 -6.25 0.88 -39.48
N TRP A 324 -6.90 1.12 -38.35
CA TRP A 324 -7.79 0.16 -37.68
C TRP A 324 -9.25 0.55 -37.90
N GLN A 325 -9.98 -0.23 -38.70
CA GLN A 325 -11.46 -0.26 -38.70
C GLN A 325 -11.92 -1.37 -37.74
N GLN A 326 -12.76 -1.04 -36.76
CA GLN A 326 -13.33 -2.01 -35.83
C GLN A 326 -14.73 -2.50 -36.26
N PRO A 327 -15.06 -3.80 -36.09
CA PRO A 327 -16.39 -4.33 -36.32
C PRO A 327 -17.31 -4.08 -35.10
N ARG A 328 -18.50 -3.52 -35.35
CA ARG A 328 -19.56 -3.39 -34.34
C ARG A 328 -20.19 -4.77 -34.07
N LYS A 329 -20.23 -5.20 -32.81
CA LYS A 329 -21.09 -6.31 -32.35
C LYS A 329 -22.26 -5.76 -31.53
N SER A 330 -23.45 -6.28 -31.77
CA SER A 330 -24.74 -5.82 -31.23
C SER A 330 -25.00 -6.27 -29.78
N PRO A 331 -25.60 -5.42 -28.91
CA PRO A 331 -25.70 -5.65 -27.47
C PRO A 331 -27.08 -6.19 -27.02
N SER A 332 -27.48 -7.41 -27.40
CA SER A 332 -28.80 -7.95 -27.00
C SER A 332 -28.79 -9.19 -26.10
N GLU A 333 -27.64 -9.81 -25.80
CA GLU A 333 -27.62 -11.08 -25.05
C GLU A 333 -27.21 -10.99 -23.57
N THR A 334 -26.65 -9.88 -23.09
CA THR A 334 -26.12 -9.78 -21.72
C THR A 334 -27.11 -9.29 -20.65
N TYR A 335 -28.34 -8.92 -21.02
CA TYR A 335 -29.32 -8.36 -20.08
C TYR A 335 -30.15 -9.40 -19.30
N CYS A 336 -30.20 -10.67 -19.74
CA CYS A 336 -31.07 -11.67 -19.09
C CYS A 336 -30.51 -12.20 -17.76
N CYS A 337 -29.19 -12.36 -17.61
CA CYS A 337 -28.61 -12.98 -16.41
C CYS A 337 -28.53 -12.04 -15.19
N LYS A 338 -28.43 -10.71 -15.40
CA LYS A 338 -28.29 -9.75 -14.29
C LYS A 338 -29.60 -9.53 -13.52
N VAL A 339 -30.74 -9.64 -14.18
CA VAL A 339 -32.06 -9.44 -13.55
C VAL A 339 -32.41 -10.60 -12.59
N GLN A 340 -31.98 -11.83 -12.91
CA GLN A 340 -32.26 -12.99 -12.04
C GLN A 340 -31.51 -12.94 -10.70
N ILE A 341 -30.27 -12.44 -10.66
CA ILE A 341 -29.48 -12.39 -9.42
C ILE A 341 -30.05 -11.37 -8.43
N VAL A 342 -30.45 -10.19 -8.93
CA VAL A 342 -31.05 -9.14 -8.08
C VAL A 342 -32.36 -9.63 -7.46
N PHE A 343 -33.18 -10.35 -8.23
CA PHE A 343 -34.44 -10.90 -7.73
C PHE A 343 -34.23 -11.92 -6.59
N VAL A 344 -33.25 -12.82 -6.72
CA VAL A 344 -32.97 -13.83 -5.67
C VAL A 344 -32.48 -13.18 -4.37
N VAL A 345 -31.64 -12.15 -4.44
CA VAL A 345 -31.13 -11.45 -3.25
C VAL A 345 -32.25 -10.71 -2.51
N VAL A 346 -33.15 -10.04 -3.24
CA VAL A 346 -34.29 -9.33 -2.62
C VAL A 346 -35.25 -10.31 -1.95
N VAL A 347 -35.57 -11.44 -2.59
CA VAL A 347 -36.42 -12.47 -1.98
C VAL A 347 -35.78 -13.03 -0.71
N PHE A 348 -34.46 -13.26 -0.71
CA PHE A 348 -33.76 -13.79 0.48
C PHE A 348 -33.82 -12.83 1.67
N ILE A 349 -33.63 -11.52 1.45
CA ILE A 349 -33.70 -10.51 2.52
C ILE A 349 -35.11 -10.44 3.12
N VAL A 350 -36.15 -10.46 2.28
CA VAL A 350 -37.54 -10.43 2.75
C VAL A 350 -37.89 -11.67 3.57
N VAL A 351 -37.51 -12.86 3.10
CA VAL A 351 -37.77 -14.12 3.81
C VAL A 351 -37.04 -14.16 5.16
N PHE A 352 -35.77 -13.73 5.21
CA PHE A 352 -34.99 -13.71 6.43
C PHE A 352 -35.53 -12.69 7.45
N GLY A 353 -35.99 -11.52 6.97
CA GLY A 353 -36.64 -10.52 7.82
C GLY A 353 -37.95 -11.01 8.45
N VAL A 354 -38.79 -11.70 7.67
CA VAL A 354 -40.05 -12.28 8.18
C VAL A 354 -39.76 -13.40 9.19
N LEU A 355 -38.81 -14.29 8.91
CA LEU A 355 -38.42 -15.36 9.84
C LEU A 355 -37.91 -14.82 11.18
N ASN A 356 -37.02 -13.83 11.16
CA ASN A 356 -36.52 -13.21 12.39
C ASN A 356 -37.64 -12.52 13.19
N SER A 357 -38.59 -11.88 12.50
CA SER A 357 -39.75 -11.24 13.15
C SER A 357 -40.66 -12.28 13.82
N LEU A 358 -40.88 -13.43 13.19
CA LEU A 358 -41.67 -14.53 13.77
C LEU A 358 -40.96 -15.19 14.96
N LEU A 359 -39.63 -15.33 14.90
CA LEU A 359 -38.84 -15.84 16.02
C LEU A 359 -38.89 -14.91 17.23
N LEU A 360 -38.75 -13.59 17.01
CA LEU A 360 -38.88 -12.59 18.06
C LEU A 360 -40.28 -12.58 18.67
N TRP A 361 -41.32 -12.70 17.86
CA TRP A 361 -42.70 -12.75 18.34
C TRP A 361 -42.97 -14.03 19.17
N SER A 362 -42.46 -15.17 18.72
CA SER A 362 -42.55 -16.44 19.46
C SER A 362 -41.83 -16.37 20.80
N PHE A 363 -40.63 -15.78 20.82
CA PHE A 363 -39.84 -15.58 22.04
C PHE A 363 -40.57 -14.67 23.04
N MET A 364 -41.13 -13.55 22.58
CA MET A 364 -41.90 -12.64 23.44
C MET A 364 -43.16 -13.30 24.01
N THR A 365 -43.85 -14.11 23.21
CA THR A 365 -45.05 -14.84 23.65
C THR A 365 -44.71 -15.88 24.71
N ALA A 366 -43.60 -16.61 24.55
CA ALA A 366 -43.08 -17.53 25.55
C ALA A 366 -42.70 -16.80 26.86
N LEU A 367 -42.06 -15.64 26.77
CA LEU A 367 -41.69 -14.82 27.92
C LEU A 367 -42.93 -14.34 28.71
N MET A 368 -43.99 -13.93 28.02
CA MET A 368 -45.25 -13.53 28.65
C MET A 368 -45.97 -14.71 29.31
N CYS A 369 -45.95 -15.89 28.70
CA CYS A 369 -46.50 -17.10 29.32
C CYS A 369 -45.71 -17.50 30.58
N TYR A 370 -44.38 -17.44 30.52
CA TYR A 370 -43.52 -17.74 31.66
C TYR A 370 -43.78 -16.80 32.84
N ARG A 371 -43.96 -15.49 32.59
CA ARG A 371 -44.34 -14.52 33.63
C ARG A 371 -45.69 -14.84 34.29
N LYS A 372 -46.71 -15.24 33.53
CA LYS A 372 -48.02 -15.62 34.10
C LYS A 372 -47.96 -16.89 34.96
N LEU A 373 -47.13 -17.86 34.58
CA LEU A 373 -46.90 -19.08 35.35
C LEU A 373 -46.17 -18.80 36.67
N CYS A 374 -45.16 -17.93 36.66
CA CYS A 374 -44.46 -17.53 37.88
C CYS A 374 -45.37 -16.76 38.85
N CYS A 375 -46.24 -15.86 38.38
CA CYS A 375 -47.17 -15.15 39.27
C CYS A 375 -48.18 -16.09 39.95
N ARG A 376 -48.66 -17.15 39.29
CA ARG A 376 -49.59 -18.11 39.91
C ARG A 376 -48.95 -18.95 41.00
N ARG A 377 -47.63 -19.14 40.97
CA ARG A 377 -46.91 -19.96 41.94
C ARG A 377 -46.47 -19.20 43.20
N CYS A 378 -46.60 -17.87 43.22
CA CYS A 378 -46.34 -17.05 44.40
C CYS A 378 -47.61 -16.72 45.22
N VAL A 379 -48.80 -17.07 44.72
CA VAL A 379 -50.10 -16.76 45.36
C VAL A 379 -50.76 -18.02 45.95
N ALA A 380 -50.21 -19.20 45.70
CA ALA A 380 -50.54 -20.45 46.37
C ALA A 380 -49.37 -20.81 47.32
#